data_AF-A0A522DJ88-F1
#
_entry.id   AF-A0A522DJ88-F1
#
_cell.length_a   1.000
_cell.length_b   1.000
_cell.length_c   1.000
_cell.angle_alpha   90.00
_cell.angle_beta   90.00
_cell.angle_gamma   90.00
#
_symmetry.space_group_name_H-M   'P 1'
#
loop_
_entity.id
_entity.type
_entity.pdbx_description
1 polymer ?
#
loop_
_entity_poly.entity_id
_entity_poly.type
_entity_poly.pdbx_seq_one_letter_code
_entity_poly.pdbx_strand_id
1 'polypeptide(L)'
;MDLPSRDELFQRFRAALLSSAGTRISPRELDRPGSDVNLIAAAAALLGEEIVTRQAQQIAGLFEDTATGNQLDRVVFDRKGVARNGAAPSVLTFSLSRPTIAAGAGTIVGGLPGSTPAPTRVQNQAGTVYLLTQSASFTANPDATGLGPITVTGQAQFAGL
;
A
#
# COMPACT_ATOMS: atom_id res chain seq x y z
N MET A 1 4.43 -22.05 -11.31
CA MET A 1 5.79 -22.31 -11.85
C MET A 1 6.41 -23.32 -10.93
N ASP A 2 6.86 -24.46 -11.45
CA ASP A 2 7.51 -25.50 -10.66
C ASP A 2 8.99 -25.13 -10.52
N LEU A 3 9.41 -24.72 -9.33
CA LEU A 3 10.78 -24.31 -9.03
C LEU A 3 11.49 -25.46 -8.31
N PRO A 4 12.76 -25.71 -8.63
CA PRO A 4 13.49 -26.80 -8.00
C PRO A 4 13.58 -26.56 -6.50
N SER A 5 13.14 -27.56 -5.73
CA SER A 5 13.25 -27.55 -4.28
C SER A 5 14.72 -27.72 -3.84
N ARG A 6 15.02 -27.35 -2.59
CA ARG A 6 16.33 -27.59 -1.99
C ARG A 6 16.81 -29.04 -2.15
N ASP A 7 15.93 -30.00 -1.93
CA ASP A 7 16.26 -31.43 -2.01
C ASP A 7 16.61 -31.83 -3.45
N GLU A 8 15.88 -31.32 -4.44
CA GLU A 8 16.19 -31.55 -5.85
C GLU A 8 17.54 -30.94 -6.24
N LEU A 9 17.85 -29.73 -5.76
CA LEU A 9 19.15 -29.10 -5.97
C LEU A 9 20.29 -29.90 -5.34
N PHE A 10 20.07 -30.43 -4.13
CA PHE A 10 21.02 -31.32 -3.46
C PHE A 10 21.23 -32.62 -4.25
N GLN A 11 20.16 -33.24 -4.74
CA GLN A 11 20.26 -34.45 -5.55
C GLN A 11 20.97 -34.20 -6.89
N ARG A 12 20.74 -33.04 -7.52
CA ARG A 12 21.49 -32.64 -8.73
C ARG A 12 22.97 -32.45 -8.45
N PHE A 13 23.32 -31.83 -7.33
CA PHE A 13 24.72 -31.71 -6.90
C PHE A 13 25.37 -33.10 -6.74
N ARG A 14 24.67 -34.02 -6.07
CA ARG A 14 25.12 -35.41 -5.89
C ARG A 14 25.34 -36.12 -7.24
N ALA A 15 24.37 -36.03 -8.15
CA ALA A 15 24.48 -36.63 -9.47
C ALA A 15 25.66 -36.05 -10.26
N ALA A 16 25.85 -34.72 -10.21
CA ALA A 16 26.97 -34.05 -10.87
C ALA A 16 28.32 -34.52 -10.30
N LEU A 17 28.44 -34.60 -8.98
CA LEU A 17 29.66 -35.06 -8.30
C LEU A 17 30.04 -36.50 -8.69
N LEU A 18 29.05 -37.40 -8.79
CA LEU A 18 29.24 -38.79 -9.20
C LEU A 18 29.62 -38.94 -10.68
N SER A 19 29.08 -38.07 -11.53
CA SER A 19 29.38 -38.06 -12.96
C SER A 19 30.74 -37.43 -13.32
N SER A 20 31.36 -36.73 -12.37
CA SER A 20 32.62 -36.01 -12.61
C SER A 20 33.81 -36.96 -12.63
N ALA A 21 34.48 -37.05 -13.78
CA ALA A 21 35.66 -37.90 -13.95
C ALA A 21 36.80 -37.44 -13.02
N GLY A 22 37.42 -38.38 -12.31
CA GLY A 22 38.54 -38.09 -11.41
C GLY A 22 38.14 -37.46 -10.07
N THR A 23 36.86 -37.50 -9.69
CA THR A 23 36.43 -37.01 -8.37
C THR A 23 37.16 -37.77 -7.26
N ARG A 24 37.75 -37.02 -6.32
CA ARG A 24 38.44 -37.58 -5.14
C ARG A 24 37.51 -37.67 -3.92
N ILE A 25 36.28 -37.21 -4.08
CA ILE A 25 35.29 -37.16 -3.02
C ILE A 25 34.55 -38.50 -3.01
N SER A 26 34.60 -39.19 -1.88
CA SER A 26 33.81 -40.40 -1.68
C SER A 26 32.31 -40.07 -1.63
N PRO A 27 31.45 -40.75 -2.39
CA PRO A 27 30.01 -40.54 -2.33
C PRO A 27 29.41 -40.75 -0.93
N ARG A 28 30.01 -41.65 -0.15
CA ARG A 28 29.57 -41.94 1.22
C ARG A 28 29.72 -40.75 2.15
N GLU A 29 30.71 -39.88 1.91
CA GLU A 29 30.87 -38.67 2.70
C GLU A 29 29.74 -37.68 2.41
N LEU A 30 29.34 -37.52 1.14
CA LEU A 30 28.21 -36.66 0.78
C LEU A 30 26.88 -37.13 1.40
N ASP A 31 26.67 -38.44 1.47
CA ASP A 31 25.45 -39.04 2.05
C ASP A 31 25.48 -39.09 3.60
N ARG A 32 26.64 -38.84 4.22
CA ARG A 32 26.80 -38.85 5.69
C ARG A 32 26.36 -37.50 6.29
N PRO A 33 25.32 -37.48 7.14
CA PRO A 33 24.90 -36.24 7.80
C PRO A 33 26.03 -35.66 8.65
N GLY A 34 26.31 -34.37 8.45
CA GLY A 34 27.32 -33.64 9.21
C GLY A 34 28.76 -33.80 8.72
N SER A 35 29.01 -34.49 7.61
CA SER A 35 30.31 -34.39 6.94
C SER A 35 30.48 -33.01 6.32
N ASP A 36 31.73 -32.54 6.16
CA ASP A 36 32.01 -31.23 5.57
C ASP A 36 31.43 -31.12 4.15
N VAL A 37 31.53 -32.19 3.36
CA VAL A 37 31.00 -32.25 1.99
C VAL A 37 29.47 -32.16 1.99
N ASN A 38 28.79 -32.86 2.91
CA ASN A 38 27.35 -32.80 3.06
C ASN A 38 26.89 -31.39 3.47
N LEU A 39 27.58 -30.76 4.43
CA LEU A 39 27.28 -29.41 4.89
C LEU A 39 27.46 -28.37 3.78
N ILE A 40 28.55 -28.46 3.01
CA ILE A 40 28.80 -27.57 1.87
C ILE A 40 27.72 -27.75 0.79
N ALA A 41 27.39 -28.99 0.44
CA ALA A 41 26.35 -29.28 -0.54
C ALA A 41 24.98 -28.76 -0.08
N ALA A 42 24.64 -28.94 1.20
CA ALA A 42 23.39 -28.46 1.79
C ALA A 42 23.31 -26.93 1.85
N ALA A 43 24.43 -26.25 2.09
CA ALA A 43 24.52 -24.79 2.05
C ALA A 43 24.40 -24.25 0.62
N ALA A 44 25.10 -24.87 -0.34
CA ALA A 44 25.01 -24.51 -1.74
C ALA A 44 23.59 -24.71 -2.31
N ALA A 45 22.91 -25.80 -1.94
CA ALA A 45 21.52 -26.05 -2.33
C ALA A 45 20.56 -24.99 -1.76
N LEU A 46 20.75 -24.59 -0.50
CA LEU A 46 19.94 -23.53 0.13
C LEU A 46 20.14 -22.18 -0.58
N LEU A 47 21.39 -21.81 -0.86
CA LEU A 47 21.69 -20.59 -1.61
C LEU A 47 21.11 -20.64 -3.02
N GLY A 48 21.19 -21.79 -3.68
CA GLY A 48 20.59 -22.01 -5.00
C GLY A 48 19.08 -21.82 -4.99
N GLU A 49 18.38 -22.38 -4.01
CA GLU A 49 16.93 -22.24 -3.85
C GLU A 49 16.53 -20.76 -3.67
N GLU A 50 17.23 -20.02 -2.81
CA GLU A 50 16.93 -18.59 -2.59
C GLU A 50 17.18 -17.78 -3.86
N ILE A 51 18.28 -18.01 -4.57
CA ILE A 51 18.60 -17.32 -5.84
C ILE A 51 17.49 -17.60 -6.88
N VAL A 52 17.12 -18.86 -7.05
CA VAL A 52 16.10 -19.27 -8.03
C VAL A 52 14.73 -18.68 -7.66
N THR A 53 14.37 -18.70 -6.37
CA THR A 53 13.12 -18.13 -5.87
C THR A 53 13.05 -16.62 -6.10
N ARG A 54 14.14 -15.90 -5.78
CA ARG A 54 14.23 -14.45 -6.01
C ARG A 54 14.16 -14.13 -7.49
N GLN A 55 14.86 -14.88 -8.34
CA GLN A 55 14.83 -14.67 -9.79
C GLN A 55 13.42 -14.91 -10.35
N ALA A 56 12.74 -15.97 -9.89
CA ALA A 56 11.36 -16.25 -10.29
C ALA A 56 10.40 -15.12 -9.87
N GLN A 57 10.54 -14.58 -8.66
CA GLN A 57 9.76 -13.42 -8.20
C GLN A 57 10.02 -12.17 -9.05
N GLN A 58 11.27 -11.93 -9.48
CA GLN A 58 11.58 -10.81 -10.37
C GLN A 58 10.97 -11.01 -11.75
N ILE A 59 11.07 -12.20 -12.32
CA ILE A 59 10.48 -12.51 -13.63
C ILE A 59 8.95 -12.39 -13.57
N ALA A 60 8.30 -12.90 -12.53
CA ALA A 60 6.87 -12.73 -12.32
C ALA A 60 6.48 -11.25 -12.24
N GLY A 61 7.33 -10.42 -11.62
CA GLY A 61 7.18 -8.97 -11.56
C GLY A 61 7.29 -8.22 -12.89
N LEU A 62 7.70 -8.87 -13.99
CA LEU A 62 7.82 -8.24 -15.32
C LEU A 62 6.53 -8.35 -16.16
N PHE A 63 5.60 -9.23 -15.81
CA PHE A 63 4.39 -9.47 -16.59
C PHE A 63 3.14 -9.08 -15.81
N GLU A 64 2.21 -8.39 -16.47
CA GLU A 64 0.96 -7.92 -15.83
C GLU A 64 0.14 -9.05 -15.21
N ASP A 65 0.07 -10.22 -15.87
CA ASP A 65 -0.75 -11.35 -15.40
C ASP A 65 -0.19 -12.01 -14.13
N THR A 66 1.10 -11.79 -13.82
CA THR A 66 1.79 -12.44 -12.69
C THR A 66 2.35 -11.46 -11.66
N ALA A 67 2.52 -10.20 -12.01
CA ALA A 67 3.01 -9.17 -11.12
C ALA A 67 1.95 -8.85 -10.05
N THR A 68 2.40 -8.54 -8.83
CA THR A 68 1.49 -8.20 -7.73
C THR A 68 1.96 -6.95 -6.99
N GLY A 69 1.04 -6.31 -6.25
CA GLY A 69 1.34 -5.15 -5.41
C GLY A 69 2.04 -4.02 -6.19
N ASN A 70 3.20 -3.58 -5.69
CA ASN A 70 3.96 -2.48 -6.29
C ASN A 70 4.60 -2.85 -7.64
N GLN A 71 4.91 -4.14 -7.87
CA GLN A 71 5.45 -4.56 -9.17
C GLN A 71 4.38 -4.42 -10.26
N LEU A 72 3.13 -4.79 -9.96
CA LEU A 72 2.02 -4.61 -10.88
C LEU A 72 1.80 -3.14 -11.21
N ASP A 73 1.81 -2.27 -10.21
CA ASP A 73 1.67 -0.82 -10.43
C ASP A 73 2.74 -0.28 -11.38
N ARG A 74 3.99 -0.74 -11.22
CA ARG A 74 5.09 -0.35 -12.09
C ARG A 74 4.90 -0.83 -13.52
N VAL A 75 4.56 -2.10 -13.73
CA VAL A 75 4.38 -2.66 -15.07
C VAL A 75 3.18 -2.03 -15.79
N VAL A 76 2.06 -1.86 -15.07
CA VAL A 76 0.86 -1.21 -15.61
C VAL A 76 1.15 0.25 -15.97
N PHE A 77 1.85 0.98 -15.09
CA PHE A 77 2.21 2.37 -15.37
C PHE A 77 3.14 2.47 -16.59
N ASP A 78 4.18 1.64 -16.67
CA ASP A 78 5.14 1.63 -17.77
C ASP A 78 4.48 1.34 -19.14
N ARG A 79 3.56 0.36 -19.19
CA ARG A 79 2.93 -0.09 -20.44
C ARG A 79 1.69 0.69 -20.84
N LYS A 80 0.90 1.11 -19.87
CA LYS A 80 -0.44 1.72 -20.09
C LYS A 80 -0.49 3.19 -19.70
N GLY A 81 0.53 3.72 -19.03
CA GLY A 81 0.55 5.11 -18.55
C GLY A 81 -0.46 5.39 -17.43
N VAL A 82 -1.06 4.36 -16.84
CA VAL A 82 -2.10 4.49 -15.82
C VAL A 82 -1.50 4.26 -14.44
N ALA A 83 -1.69 5.22 -13.54
CA ALA A 83 -1.31 5.09 -12.14
C ALA A 83 -2.46 4.51 -11.31
N ARG A 84 -2.13 3.81 -10.22
CA ARG A 84 -3.12 3.36 -9.24
C ARG A 84 -3.83 4.57 -8.63
N ASN A 85 -5.16 4.55 -8.59
CA ASN A 85 -5.94 5.57 -7.89
C ASN A 85 -5.59 5.52 -6.39
N GLY A 86 -5.10 6.64 -5.87
CA GLY A 86 -4.82 6.80 -4.45
C GLY A 86 -6.09 6.82 -3.61
N ALA A 87 -5.94 6.65 -2.30
CA ALA A 87 -7.05 6.86 -1.37
C ALA A 87 -7.51 8.33 -1.47
N ALA A 88 -8.82 8.52 -1.71
CA ALA A 88 -9.44 9.84 -1.73
C ALA A 88 -10.15 10.12 -0.39
N PRO A 89 -10.14 11.36 0.12
CA PRO A 89 -10.92 11.72 1.30
C PRO A 89 -12.41 11.61 0.99
N SER A 90 -13.20 11.19 1.98
CA SER A 90 -14.67 11.22 1.84
C SER A 90 -15.15 12.67 1.81
N VAL A 91 -16.07 12.96 0.88
CA VAL A 91 -16.66 14.29 0.70
C VAL A 91 -18.13 14.22 1.11
N LEU A 92 -18.54 15.12 1.99
CA LEU A 92 -19.90 15.19 2.53
C LEU A 92 -20.46 16.60 2.40
N THR A 93 -21.79 16.66 2.37
CA THR A 93 -22.55 17.90 2.39
C THR A 93 -23.11 18.11 3.79
N PHE A 94 -22.80 19.25 4.39
CA PHE A 94 -23.30 19.69 5.69
C PHE A 94 -24.41 20.73 5.49
N SER A 95 -25.43 20.66 6.32
CA SER A 95 -26.46 21.70 6.43
C SER A 95 -26.31 22.39 7.77
N LEU A 96 -25.96 23.68 7.73
CA LEU A 96 -25.68 24.49 8.92
C LEU A 96 -26.86 25.42 9.17
N SER A 97 -27.37 25.39 10.39
CA SER A 97 -28.43 26.29 10.85
C SER A 97 -28.12 26.76 12.26
N ARG A 98 -28.69 27.90 12.64
CA ARG A 98 -28.60 28.42 14.00
C ARG A 98 -29.98 28.81 14.52
N PRO A 99 -30.24 28.64 15.83
CA PRO A 99 -31.57 28.87 16.39
C PRO A 99 -31.93 30.34 16.54
N THR A 100 -30.95 31.25 16.63
CA THR A 100 -31.19 32.69 16.82
C THR A 100 -30.15 33.56 16.09
N ILE A 101 -30.51 34.81 15.80
CA ILE A 101 -29.63 35.84 15.22
C ILE A 101 -29.02 36.78 16.28
N ALA A 102 -29.19 36.50 17.58
CA ALA A 102 -28.81 37.39 18.67
C ALA A 102 -27.32 37.76 18.68
N ALA A 103 -26.47 36.90 18.11
CA ALA A 103 -25.04 37.13 17.96
C ALA A 103 -24.64 37.94 16.70
N GLY A 104 -25.61 38.43 15.91
CA GLY A 104 -25.36 39.20 14.70
C GLY A 104 -24.90 38.36 13.51
N ALA A 105 -24.22 39.00 12.55
CA ALA A 105 -23.64 38.31 11.38
C ALA A 105 -22.38 37.54 11.78
N GLY A 106 -22.10 36.42 11.11
CA GLY A 106 -20.91 35.62 11.37
C GLY A 106 -20.61 34.63 10.26
N THR A 107 -19.35 34.21 10.15
CA THR A 107 -18.91 33.27 9.11
C THR A 107 -18.23 32.07 9.75
N ILE A 108 -18.70 30.89 9.38
CA ILE A 108 -17.98 29.64 9.60
C ILE A 108 -16.99 29.50 8.45
N VAL A 109 -15.71 29.58 8.79
CA VAL A 109 -14.61 29.58 7.82
C VAL A 109 -14.45 28.19 7.22
N GLY A 110 -14.52 28.10 5.90
CA GLY A 110 -14.04 26.96 5.13
C GLY A 110 -12.75 27.27 4.40
N GLY A 111 -12.12 26.25 3.84
CA GLY A 111 -10.87 26.39 3.11
C GLY A 111 -10.13 25.08 2.94
N LEU A 112 -9.00 25.14 2.27
CA LEU A 112 -8.10 23.99 2.10
C LEU A 112 -7.33 23.73 3.41
N PRO A 113 -6.93 22.47 3.68
CA PRO A 113 -6.01 22.17 4.78
C PRO A 113 -4.76 23.05 4.70
N GLY A 114 -4.40 23.72 5.79
CA GLY A 114 -3.25 24.64 5.84
C GLY A 114 -3.52 26.06 5.35
N SER A 115 -4.74 26.41 4.96
CA SER A 115 -5.12 27.81 4.69
C SER A 115 -5.15 28.66 5.98
N THR A 116 -4.97 29.97 5.82
CA THR A 116 -5.09 30.96 6.89
C THR A 116 -6.21 31.95 6.52
N PRO A 117 -7.27 32.12 7.33
CA PRO A 117 -7.56 31.41 8.58
C PRO A 117 -7.82 29.90 8.39
N ALA A 118 -7.55 29.11 9.44
CA ALA A 118 -7.70 27.66 9.39
C ALA A 118 -9.16 27.26 9.17
N PRO A 119 -9.43 26.23 8.33
CA PRO A 119 -10.79 25.78 8.07
C PRO A 119 -11.43 25.14 9.31
N THR A 120 -12.73 25.32 9.44
CA THR A 120 -13.51 24.78 10.56
C THR A 120 -13.53 23.25 10.53
N ARG A 121 -13.35 22.65 11.71
CA ARG A 121 -13.35 21.19 11.92
C ARG A 121 -14.71 20.74 12.45
N VAL A 122 -15.29 19.71 11.85
CA VAL A 122 -16.50 19.02 12.30
C VAL A 122 -16.16 17.57 12.59
N GLN A 123 -16.43 17.10 13.80
CA GLN A 123 -16.13 15.73 14.22
C GLN A 123 -17.43 14.94 14.41
N ASN A 124 -17.47 13.70 13.88
CA ASN A 124 -18.58 12.80 14.14
C ASN A 124 -18.38 12.02 15.46
N GLN A 125 -19.40 11.28 15.89
CA GLN A 125 -19.32 10.46 17.11
C GLN A 125 -18.27 9.35 17.04
N ALA A 126 -17.94 8.87 15.83
CA ALA A 126 -16.92 7.85 15.60
C ALA A 126 -15.48 8.40 15.66
N GLY A 127 -15.28 9.71 15.78
CA GLY A 127 -13.96 10.34 15.83
C GLY A 127 -13.39 10.79 14.48
N THR A 128 -14.10 10.58 13.37
CA THR A 128 -13.70 11.10 12.06
C THR A 128 -13.87 12.61 12.01
N VAL A 129 -12.84 13.31 11.55
CA VAL A 129 -12.84 14.77 11.43
C VAL A 129 -12.95 15.19 9.98
N TYR A 130 -13.87 16.11 9.72
CA TYR A 130 -14.11 16.75 8.44
C TYR A 130 -13.71 18.22 8.51
N LEU A 131 -13.14 18.73 7.42
CA LEU A 131 -12.81 20.13 7.21
C LEU A 131 -13.80 20.71 6.21
N LEU A 132 -14.41 21.85 6.53
CA LEU A 132 -15.26 22.56 5.57
C LEU A 132 -14.40 23.12 4.43
N THR A 133 -14.76 22.83 3.19
CA THR A 133 -14.05 23.34 2.00
C THR A 133 -14.60 24.69 1.55
N GLN A 134 -15.82 25.03 1.98
CA GLN A 134 -16.51 26.27 1.67
C GLN A 134 -16.94 26.99 2.95
N SER A 135 -16.82 28.31 2.96
CA SER A 135 -17.30 29.13 4.08
C SER A 135 -18.81 29.29 4.06
N ALA A 136 -19.45 29.21 5.23
CA ALA A 136 -20.86 29.53 5.41
C ALA A 136 -20.98 30.87 6.13
N SER A 137 -21.69 31.83 5.54
CA SER A 137 -21.91 33.14 6.15
C SER A 137 -23.37 33.31 6.55
N PHE A 138 -23.61 33.62 7.82
CA PHE A 138 -24.91 33.97 8.37
C PHE A 138 -25.04 35.49 8.47
N THR A 139 -26.13 36.03 7.93
CA THR A 139 -26.44 37.46 8.02
C THR A 139 -27.13 37.78 9.36
N ALA A 140 -27.19 39.07 9.73
CA ALA A 140 -27.91 39.52 10.92
C ALA A 140 -29.44 39.57 10.73
N ASN A 141 -29.96 39.19 9.55
CA ASN A 141 -31.39 39.21 9.25
C ASN A 141 -32.03 37.86 9.62
N PRO A 142 -33.29 37.82 10.09
CA PRO A 142 -33.95 36.56 10.47
C PRO A 142 -34.43 35.72 9.26
N ASP A 143 -33.91 35.98 8.06
CA ASP A 143 -34.26 35.25 6.85
C ASP A 143 -33.48 33.93 6.71
N ALA A 144 -33.69 33.22 5.60
CA ALA A 144 -32.99 31.97 5.29
C ALA A 144 -31.46 32.12 5.24
N THR A 145 -30.94 33.33 4.99
CA THR A 145 -29.50 33.62 4.99
C THR A 145 -28.94 33.93 6.37
N GLY A 146 -29.80 34.21 7.36
CA GLY A 146 -29.36 34.43 8.74
C GLY A 146 -29.72 33.33 9.73
N LEU A 147 -30.72 32.48 9.47
CA LEU A 147 -31.01 31.30 10.32
C LEU A 147 -30.56 29.97 9.69
N GLY A 148 -30.40 29.92 8.37
CA GLY A 148 -30.15 28.69 7.61
C GLY A 148 -31.44 27.99 7.18
N PRO A 149 -31.35 26.83 6.50
CA PRO A 149 -30.15 26.02 6.30
C PRO A 149 -29.20 26.57 5.23
N ILE A 150 -27.91 26.66 5.56
CA ILE A 150 -26.83 26.91 4.60
C ILE A 150 -26.11 25.60 4.32
N THR A 151 -26.08 25.21 3.04
CA THR A 151 -25.44 23.98 2.61
C THR A 151 -23.98 24.25 2.25
N VAL A 152 -23.05 23.52 2.86
CA VAL A 152 -21.62 23.59 2.57
C VAL A 152 -21.01 22.21 2.44
N THR A 153 -19.98 22.09 1.62
CA THR A 153 -19.25 20.84 1.47
C THR A 153 -18.09 20.79 2.47
N GLY A 154 -17.78 19.58 2.95
CA GLY A 154 -16.55 19.31 3.68
C GLY A 154 -15.92 17.99 3.26
N GLN A 155 -14.63 17.84 3.55
CA GLN A 155 -13.84 16.66 3.23
C GLN A 155 -13.20 16.09 4.49
N ALA A 156 -13.07 14.77 4.59
CA ALA A 156 -12.35 14.14 5.69
C ALA A 156 -10.88 14.60 5.72
N GLN A 157 -10.35 14.80 6.93
CA GLN A 157 -8.97 15.20 7.14
C GLN A 157 -7.99 14.12 6.66
N PHE A 158 -8.39 12.85 6.73
CA PHE A 158 -7.60 11.71 6.28
C PHE A 158 -8.38 10.88 5.25
N ALA A 159 -7.68 10.39 4.24
CA ALA A 159 -8.22 9.52 3.20
C ALA A 159 -8.05 8.05 3.57
N GLY A 160 -9.02 7.20 3.18
CA GLY A 160 -8.91 5.73 3.31
C GLY A 160 -9.09 5.17 4.72
N LEU A 161 -9.79 5.90 5.61
CA LEU A 161 -10.26 5.39 6.90
C LEU A 161 -11.51 4.51 6.77
#